data_AF-A0A2T0VT23-F1
#
_entry.id   AF-A0A2T0VT23-F1
#
_cell.length_a   1.000
_cell.length_b   1.000
_cell.length_c   1.000
_cell.angle_alpha   90.00
_cell.angle_beta   90.00
_cell.angle_gamma   90.00
#
_symmetry.space_group_name_H-M   'P 1'
#
loop_
_entity.id
_entity.type
_entity.pdbx_description
1 polymer ?
#
loop_
_entity_poly.entity_id
_entity_poly.type
_entity_poly.pdbx_seq_one_letter_code
_entity_poly.pdbx_strand_id
1 'polypeptide(L)'
;MKKKLRYGTILVDSLTHQVIDLIDSRETEAVSKWLAYFPNLLIVSRDGSNTYKKAIETAHPQAIQVNDRFHLIKNLTDYIKTYWMNHLPVNVPLKGIKQPKTPALSLSAADN
;
A
#
# COMPACT_ATOMS: atom_id res chain seq x y z
N MET A 1 16.76 -15.95 1.18
CA MET A 1 17.37 -14.90 0.32
C MET A 1 16.27 -13.99 -0.24
N LYS A 2 16.24 -12.70 0.11
CA LYS A 2 15.37 -11.73 -0.58
C LYS A 2 15.90 -11.59 -2.02
N LYS A 3 15.07 -11.84 -3.04
CA LYS A 3 15.40 -11.46 -4.42
C LYS A 3 15.78 -9.97 -4.41
N LYS A 4 16.95 -9.61 -4.95
CA LYS A 4 17.27 -8.21 -5.28
C LYS A 4 16.32 -7.80 -6.39
N LEU A 5 15.12 -7.37 -6.02
CA LEU A 5 14.19 -6.75 -6.95
C LEU A 5 14.79 -5.39 -7.31
N ARG A 6 15.12 -5.23 -8.59
CA ARG A 6 15.49 -3.95 -9.16
C ARG A 6 14.20 -3.21 -9.43
N TYR A 7 14.05 -2.06 -8.78
CA TYR A 7 12.85 -1.23 -8.92
C TYR A 7 13.19 -0.01 -9.76
N GLY A 8 12.28 0.34 -10.68
CA GLY A 8 12.34 1.57 -11.45
C GLY A 8 11.19 2.52 -11.10
N THR A 9 11.15 3.64 -11.79
CA THR A 9 10.09 4.65 -11.71
C THR A 9 9.33 4.65 -13.03
N ILE A 10 8.05 4.35 -13.00
CA ILE A 10 7.16 4.52 -14.16
C ILE A 10 6.50 5.89 -14.08
N LEU A 11 6.45 6.59 -15.20
CA LEU A 11 5.82 7.90 -15.30
C LEU A 11 4.63 7.79 -16.23
N VAL A 12 3.50 8.24 -15.72
CA VAL A 12 2.19 8.02 -16.33
C VAL A 12 1.49 9.37 -16.39
N ASP A 13 0.92 9.66 -17.55
CA ASP A 13 0.07 10.82 -17.71
C ASP A 13 -1.22 10.61 -16.88
N SER A 14 -1.48 11.53 -15.96
CA SER A 14 -2.58 11.36 -15.00
C SER A 14 -3.97 11.49 -15.63
N LEU A 15 -4.09 12.06 -16.82
CA LEU A 15 -5.37 12.30 -17.50
C LEU A 15 -5.70 11.17 -18.50
N THR A 16 -4.70 10.74 -19.26
CA THR A 16 -4.85 9.74 -20.32
C THR A 16 -4.51 8.32 -19.86
N HIS A 17 -3.91 8.18 -18.68
CA HIS A 17 -3.41 6.91 -18.13
C HIS A 17 -2.38 6.20 -19.01
N GLN A 18 -1.73 6.93 -19.92
CA GLN A 18 -0.68 6.39 -20.76
C GLN A 18 0.68 6.47 -20.06
N VAL A 19 1.49 5.44 -20.27
CA VAL A 19 2.89 5.44 -19.82
C VAL A 19 3.65 6.43 -20.70
N ILE A 20 4.24 7.44 -20.05
CA ILE A 20 5.11 8.43 -20.69
C ILE A 20 6.50 7.82 -20.84
N ASP A 21 7.04 7.26 -19.75
CA ASP A 21 8.38 6.69 -19.73
C ASP A 21 8.62 5.76 -18.51
N LEU A 22 9.73 5.03 -18.55
CA LEU A 22 10.23 4.18 -17.48
C LEU A 22 11.69 4.51 -17.18
N ILE A 23 11.95 5.02 -15.98
CA ILE A 23 13.29 5.27 -15.46
C ILE A 23 13.75 4.01 -14.71
N ASP A 24 14.88 3.46 -15.11
CA ASP A 24 15.46 2.26 -14.47
C ASP A 24 16.26 2.60 -13.20
N SER A 25 15.67 3.46 -12.37
CA SER A 25 16.19 3.95 -11.10
C SER A 25 15.05 4.54 -10.28
N ARG A 26 15.26 4.64 -8.97
CA ARG A 26 14.40 5.40 -8.04
C ARG A 26 15.16 6.52 -7.34
N GLU A 27 16.43 6.70 -7.70
CA GLU A 27 17.29 7.67 -7.02
C GLU A 27 16.87 9.10 -7.35
N THR A 28 16.91 9.96 -6.35
CA THR A 28 16.47 11.36 -6.43
C THR A 28 17.07 12.07 -7.65
N GLU A 29 18.36 11.89 -7.88
CA GLU A 29 19.09 12.56 -8.96
C GLU A 29 18.60 12.13 -10.35
N ALA A 30 18.43 10.81 -10.55
CA ALA A 30 17.98 10.28 -11.84
C ALA A 30 16.56 10.76 -12.18
N VAL A 31 15.66 10.71 -11.19
CA VAL A 31 14.27 11.14 -11.37
C VAL A 31 14.19 12.66 -11.55
N SER A 32 14.96 13.44 -10.80
CA SER A 32 14.98 14.91 -10.91
C SER A 32 15.45 15.36 -12.30
N LYS A 33 16.53 14.76 -12.82
CA LYS A 33 17.02 15.03 -14.18
C LYS A 33 15.95 14.74 -15.24
N TRP A 34 15.20 13.65 -15.09
CA TRP A 34 14.12 13.34 -16.01
C TRP A 34 12.98 14.35 -15.91
N LEU A 35 12.55 14.70 -14.69
CA LEU A 35 11.46 15.65 -14.48
C LEU A 35 11.79 17.03 -15.06
N ALA A 36 13.06 17.44 -15.06
CA ALA A 36 13.50 18.71 -15.62
C ALA A 36 13.22 18.86 -17.13
N TYR A 37 12.99 17.78 -17.88
CA TYR A 37 12.58 17.85 -19.29
C TYR A 37 11.15 18.39 -19.49
N PHE A 38 10.34 18.48 -18.42
CA PHE A 38 8.96 18.94 -18.46
C PHE A 38 8.81 20.27 -17.72
N PRO A 39 9.23 21.42 -18.30
CA PRO A 39 9.28 22.71 -17.60
C PRO A 39 7.91 23.22 -17.14
N ASN A 40 6.82 22.73 -17.72
CA ASN A 40 5.45 23.14 -17.43
C ASN A 40 4.72 22.17 -16.49
N LEU A 41 5.44 21.33 -15.74
CA LEU A 41 4.84 20.36 -14.83
C LEU A 41 4.26 21.05 -13.59
N LEU A 42 2.93 21.11 -13.50
CA LEU A 42 2.24 21.82 -12.41
C LEU A 42 1.83 20.91 -11.24
N ILE A 43 1.45 19.67 -11.54
CA ILE A 43 0.90 18.73 -10.56
C ILE A 43 1.58 17.38 -10.73
N VAL A 44 2.02 16.79 -9.63
CA VAL A 44 2.59 15.43 -9.61
C VAL A 44 1.87 14.60 -8.56
N SER A 45 1.23 13.52 -9.01
CA SER A 45 0.73 12.47 -8.13
C SER A 45 1.84 11.45 -7.88
N ARG A 46 2.15 11.14 -6.62
CA ARG A 46 3.21 10.18 -6.26
C ARG A 46 2.83 9.29 -5.08
N ASP A 47 3.56 8.18 -4.94
CA ASP A 47 3.55 7.42 -3.70
C ASP A 47 4.21 8.25 -2.58
N GLY A 48 3.89 7.94 -1.33
CA GLY A 48 4.34 8.71 -0.16
C GLY A 48 5.87 8.80 0.03
N SER A 49 6.70 8.32 -0.91
CA SER A 49 8.15 8.33 -0.85
C SER A 49 8.76 9.74 -0.72
N ASN A 50 9.64 9.87 0.28
CA ASN A 50 10.48 11.05 0.47
C ASN A 50 11.51 11.24 -0.67
N THR A 51 11.90 10.16 -1.35
CA THR A 51 12.85 10.21 -2.46
C THR A 51 12.23 10.93 -3.66
N TYR A 52 11.01 10.54 -4.04
CA TYR A 52 10.28 11.21 -5.12
C TYR A 52 9.88 12.63 -4.73
N LYS A 53 9.51 12.87 -3.46
CA LYS A 53 9.27 14.23 -2.96
C LYS A 53 10.45 15.15 -3.26
N LYS A 54 11.66 14.75 -2.85
CA LYS A 54 12.87 15.52 -3.06
C LYS A 54 13.20 15.70 -4.54
N ALA A 55 12.98 14.67 -5.37
CA ALA A 55 13.25 14.74 -6.81
C ALA A 55 12.36 15.79 -7.50
N ILE A 56 11.08 15.81 -7.13
CA ILE A 56 10.10 16.78 -7.62
C ILE A 56 10.42 18.18 -7.08
N GLU A 57 10.71 18.34 -5.79
CA GLU A 57 11.10 19.64 -5.22
C GLU A 57 12.35 20.21 -5.89
N THR A 58 13.31 19.36 -6.23
CA THR A 58 14.55 19.77 -6.93
C THR A 58 14.27 20.20 -8.37
N ALA A 59 13.44 19.45 -9.11
CA ALA A 59 13.17 19.74 -10.52
C ALA A 59 12.14 20.87 -10.71
N HIS A 60 11.10 20.87 -9.88
CA HIS A 60 9.93 21.75 -9.97
C HIS A 60 9.48 22.19 -8.58
N PRO A 61 10.16 23.21 -7.97
CA PRO A 61 9.85 23.67 -6.62
C PRO A 61 8.41 24.18 -6.43
N GLN A 62 7.77 24.62 -7.52
CA GLN A 62 6.42 25.15 -7.53
C GLN A 62 5.35 24.10 -7.87
N ALA A 63 5.75 22.86 -8.22
CA ALA A 63 4.80 21.81 -8.54
C ALA A 63 4.03 21.36 -7.29
N ILE A 64 2.71 21.25 -7.42
CA ILE A 64 1.84 20.73 -6.38
C ILE A 64 2.00 19.22 -6.33
N GLN A 65 2.39 18.70 -5.17
CA GLN A 65 2.52 17.27 -4.96
C GLN A 65 1.29 16.71 -4.25
N VAL A 66 0.70 15.67 -4.84
CA VAL A 66 -0.48 14.99 -4.34
C VAL A 66 -0.12 13.52 -4.06
N ASN A 67 -0.61 12.96 -2.96
CA ASN A 67 -0.49 11.53 -2.72
C ASN A 67 -1.41 10.77 -3.68
N ASP A 68 -0.90 9.71 -4.30
CA ASP A 68 -1.73 8.91 -5.18
C ASP A 68 -2.85 8.19 -4.41
N ARG A 69 -3.96 7.98 -5.13
CA ARG A 69 -5.19 7.44 -4.57
C ARG A 69 -5.05 6.01 -4.07
N PHE A 70 -4.23 5.20 -4.73
CA PHE A 70 -4.03 3.80 -4.35
C PHE A 70 -3.38 3.73 -2.98
N HIS A 71 -2.30 4.48 -2.75
CA HIS A 71 -1.61 4.49 -1.47
C HIS A 71 -2.46 5.07 -0.35
N LEU A 72 -3.29 6.08 -0.62
CA LEU A 72 -4.24 6.59 0.38
C LEU A 72 -5.22 5.50 0.85
N ILE A 73 -5.87 4.80 -0.09
CA ILE A 73 -6.84 3.74 0.23
C ILE A 73 -6.16 2.55 0.89
N LYS A 74 -5.01 2.12 0.36
CA LYS A 74 -4.23 1.00 0.90
C LYS A 74 -3.83 1.28 2.35
N ASN A 75 -3.23 2.44 2.62
CA ASN A 75 -2.74 2.78 3.95
C ASN A 75 -3.90 2.88 4.96
N LEU A 76 -5.03 3.47 4.55
CA LEU A 76 -6.23 3.52 5.38
C LEU A 76 -6.75 2.11 5.71
N THR A 77 -6.85 1.25 4.71
CA THR A 77 -7.36 -0.12 4.87
C THR A 77 -6.44 -0.95 5.76
N ASP A 78 -5.13 -0.84 5.57
CA ASP A 78 -4.13 -1.51 6.40
C ASP A 78 -4.23 -1.04 7.86
N TYR A 79 -4.37 0.27 8.08
CA TYR A 79 -4.52 0.83 9.43
C TYR A 79 -5.80 0.33 10.11
N ILE A 80 -6.94 0.36 9.41
CA ILE A 80 -8.21 -0.15 9.93
C ILE A 80 -8.06 -1.63 10.30
N LYS A 81 -7.45 -2.44 9.44
CA LYS A 81 -7.22 -3.86 9.69
C LYS A 81 -6.38 -4.07 10.95
N THR A 82 -5.26 -3.36 11.09
CA THR A 82 -4.40 -3.46 12.28
C THR A 82 -5.15 -3.02 13.54
N TYR A 83 -5.89 -1.92 13.48
CA TYR A 83 -6.71 -1.44 14.59
C TYR A 83 -7.72 -2.51 15.02
N TRP A 84 -8.47 -3.07 14.07
CA TRP A 84 -9.45 -4.12 14.34
C TRP A 84 -8.82 -5.35 14.97
N MET A 85 -7.68 -5.81 14.45
CA MET A 85 -6.96 -6.95 15.01
C MET A 85 -6.49 -6.72 16.46
N ASN A 86 -6.19 -5.48 16.83
CA ASN A 86 -5.72 -5.14 18.18
C ASN A 86 -6.86 -4.90 19.18
N HIS A 87 -8.04 -4.53 18.70
CA HIS A 87 -9.15 -4.09 19.56
C HIS A 87 -10.38 -5.01 19.55
N LEU A 88 -10.54 -5.89 18.55
CA LEU A 88 -11.65 -6.84 18.54
C LEU A 88 -11.33 -8.06 19.39
N PRO A 89 -12.30 -8.55 20.18
CA PRO A 89 -12.12 -9.80 20.91
C PRO A 89 -12.00 -10.95 19.90
N VAL A 90 -11.05 -11.86 20.16
CA VAL A 90 -10.82 -13.08 19.35
C VAL A 90 -12.08 -13.92 19.23
N ASN A 91 -12.92 -13.89 20.27
CA ASN A 91 -14.22 -14.55 20.30
C ASN A 91 -15.31 -13.50 20.46
N VAL A 92 -16.17 -13.37 19.44
CA VAL A 92 -17.41 -12.60 19.53
C VAL A 92 -18.53 -13.57 19.90
N PRO A 93 -19.06 -13.56 21.13
CA PRO A 93 -20.18 -14.42 21.48
C PRO A 93 -21.40 -14.04 20.64
N LEU A 94 -21.81 -14.92 19.74
CA LEU A 94 -22.99 -14.73 18.91
C LEU A 94 -24.24 -14.97 19.78
N LYS A 95 -24.98 -13.90 20.06
CA LYS A 95 -26.21 -13.97 20.84
C LYS A 95 -27.31 -14.62 19.99
N GLY A 96 -27.83 -15.77 20.44
CA GLY A 96 -28.97 -16.45 19.80
C GLY A 96 -28.65 -17.74 19.05
N ILE A 97 -27.39 -18.16 18.96
CA ILE A 97 -27.05 -19.49 18.43
C ILE A 97 -27.05 -20.48 19.60
N LYS A 98 -28.04 -21.39 19.63
CA LYS A 98 -27.97 -22.58 20.49
C LYS A 98 -26.74 -23.35 20.05
N GLN A 99 -25.74 -23.47 20.92
CA GLN A 99 -24.62 -24.39 20.72
C GLN A 99 -25.22 -25.76 20.32
N PRO A 100 -24.80 -26.37 19.20
CA PRO A 100 -25.20 -27.75 18.93
C PRO A 100 -24.77 -28.57 20.14
N LYS A 101 -25.70 -29.33 20.73
CA LYS A 101 -25.38 -30.26 21.81
C LYS A 101 -24.36 -31.24 21.23
N THR A 102 -23.08 -31.07 21.55
CA THR A 102 -22.08 -32.11 21.31
C THR A 102 -22.58 -33.34 22.07
N PRO A 103 -22.85 -34.48 21.40
CA PRO A 103 -23.11 -35.71 22.12
C PRO A 103 -21.87 -35.99 22.96
N ALA A 104 -22.03 -36.18 24.26
CA ALA A 104 -20.95 -36.69 25.08
C ALA A 104 -20.55 -38.05 24.48
N LEU A 105 -19.36 -38.13 23.86
CA LEU A 105 -18.74 -39.41 23.64
C LEU A 105 -18.40 -39.95 25.03
N SER A 106 -19.29 -40.78 25.56
CA SER A 106 -18.94 -41.69 26.65
C SER A 106 -17.87 -42.63 26.08
N LEU A 107 -16.61 -42.33 26.37
CA LEU A 107 -15.56 -43.36 26.35
C LEU A 107 -15.94 -44.35 27.44
N SER A 108 -16.68 -45.41 27.07
CA SER A 108 -16.72 -46.61 27.88
C SER A 108 -15.31 -47.18 27.86
N ALA A 109 -14.65 -47.14 29.02
CA ALA A 109 -13.60 -48.09 29.31
C ALA A 109 -14.21 -49.48 29.09
N ALA A 110 -13.83 -50.12 27.98
CA ALA A 110 -14.05 -51.53 27.77
C ALA A 110 -12.71 -52.19 28.07
N ASP A 111 -12.78 -53.04 29.09
CA ASP A 111 -11.73 -53.90 29.59
C ASP A 111 -11.12 -54.80 28.49
N ASN A 112 -9.88 -55.23 28.80
CA ASN A 112 -9.09 -56.34 28.26
C ASN A 112 -8.08 -56.04 27.14
#